data_AF-A0A848XQU3-F1
#
_entry.id   AF-A0A848XQU3-F1
#
_cell.length_a   1.000
_cell.length_b   1.000
_cell.length_c   1.000
_cell.angle_alpha   90.00
_cell.angle_beta   90.00
_cell.angle_gamma   90.00
#
_symmetry.space_group_name_H-M   'P 1'
#
loop_
_entity.id
_entity.type
_entity.pdbx_description
1 polymer ?
#
loop_
_entity_poly.entity_id
_entity_poly.type
_entity_poly.pdbx_seq_one_letter_code
_entity_poly.pdbx_strand_id
1 'polypeptide(L)'
;MKRRRWPGSLADRRIKEEIQEHLSRIEEDLVEQGLDTDEARRRALERFGDPAEVEARTRAALGSGSQGAGWADVLRQDLRFGLRQFVRDRRSLSLSVLTLVLGVAATAVVYAVVHAVVLAPLPYQEPDRVVDVNQTSPQGQLYGVSEPNFVDFRDRQRSFEAMAAMGYGNPVLAGRGTAEAVEGMRVSHNLFDMVGLSPLVGRGFTASEDTYGGPTEVAVLAEGAWRRRFGGDPSVVGQVIDLDGVSHAVVGVVASDRTWPGVEVFTPLAPNPEVYRDDQRLKSVGRLLPGATIEDANRDLAEIAEVLS
;
A
#
# COMPACT_ATOMS: atom_id res chain seq x y z
N MET A 1 30.98 -16.71 -17.10
CA MET A 1 31.47 -17.63 -18.16
C MET A 1 30.29 -18.08 -19.03
N LYS A 2 30.18 -17.59 -20.27
CA LYS A 2 29.12 -17.96 -21.23
C LYS A 2 29.46 -19.30 -21.87
N ARG A 3 28.68 -20.36 -21.59
CA ARG A 3 28.81 -21.65 -22.30
C ARG A 3 28.12 -21.53 -23.67
N ARG A 4 28.93 -21.49 -24.73
CA ARG A 4 28.48 -21.52 -26.14
C ARG A 4 27.79 -22.85 -26.42
N ARG A 5 26.52 -22.79 -26.84
CA ARG A 5 25.84 -23.92 -27.50
C ARG A 5 26.53 -24.16 -28.84
N TRP A 6 27.16 -25.32 -29.04
CA TRP A 6 27.59 -25.74 -30.36
C TRP A 6 26.42 -26.45 -31.08
N PRO A 7 26.11 -26.10 -32.35
CA PRO A 7 25.26 -26.92 -33.21
C PRO A 7 25.89 -28.31 -33.36
N GLY A 8 25.08 -29.37 -33.32
CA GLY A 8 25.56 -30.76 -33.41
C GLY A 8 26.47 -31.04 -34.61
N SER A 9 26.29 -30.31 -35.72
CA SER A 9 27.11 -30.44 -36.94
C SER A 9 28.58 -30.02 -36.76
N LEU A 10 28.89 -29.10 -35.84
CA LEU A 10 30.27 -28.70 -35.56
C LEU A 10 30.99 -29.70 -34.66
N ALA A 11 30.27 -30.35 -33.74
CA ALA A 11 30.82 -31.41 -32.91
C ALA A 11 31.16 -32.65 -33.74
N ASP A 12 30.26 -33.05 -34.64
CA ASP A 12 30.49 -34.19 -35.55
C ASP A 12 31.70 -33.98 -36.46
N ARG A 13 31.86 -32.76 -37.00
CA ARG A 13 32.99 -32.44 -37.87
C ARG A 13 34.32 -32.48 -37.11
N ARG A 14 34.32 -31.96 -35.88
CA ARG A 14 35.51 -31.94 -35.03
C ARG A 14 35.95 -33.34 -34.60
N ILE A 15 35.00 -34.23 -34.28
CA ILE A 15 35.31 -35.63 -33.92
C ILE A 15 35.97 -36.34 -35.10
N LYS A 16 35.44 -36.15 -36.31
CA LYS A 16 36.03 -36.72 -37.53
C LYS A 16 37.42 -36.16 -37.83
N GLU A 17 37.60 -34.84 -37.69
CA GLU A 17 38.89 -34.17 -37.85
C GLU A 17 39.94 -34.72 -36.85
N GLU A 18 39.57 -34.89 -35.57
CA GLU A 18 40.46 -35.40 -34.52
C GLU A 18 40.82 -36.88 -34.71
N ILE A 19 39.87 -37.71 -35.15
CA ILE A 19 40.13 -39.13 -35.49
C ILE A 19 41.08 -39.23 -36.69
N GLN A 20 40.85 -38.44 -37.74
CA GLN A 20 41.72 -38.43 -38.92
C GLN A 20 43.13 -37.95 -38.58
N GLU A 21 43.27 -36.91 -37.76
CA GLU A 21 44.57 -36.41 -37.33
C GLU A 21 45.35 -37.47 -36.55
N HIS A 22 44.68 -38.22 -35.67
CA HIS A 22 45.32 -39.28 -34.90
C HIS A 22 45.76 -40.46 -35.79
N LEU A 23 44.92 -40.85 -36.76
CA LEU A 23 45.27 -41.89 -37.73
C LEU A 23 46.47 -41.47 -38.59
N SER A 24 46.47 -40.24 -39.12
CA SER A 24 47.58 -39.73 -39.92
C SER A 24 48.90 -39.71 -39.15
N ARG A 25 48.89 -39.34 -37.86
CA ARG A 25 50.11 -39.40 -37.03
C ARG A 25 50.63 -40.83 -36.85
N ILE A 26 49.75 -41.81 -36.66
CA ILE A 26 50.16 -43.22 -36.56
C ILE A 26 50.71 -43.73 -37.90
N GLU A 27 50.11 -43.33 -39.01
CA GLU A 27 50.58 -43.67 -40.36
C GLU A 27 51.97 -43.09 -40.64
N GLU A 28 52.18 -41.81 -40.34
CA GLU A 28 53.48 -41.12 -40.48
C GLU A 28 54.57 -41.81 -39.66
N ASP A 29 54.31 -42.10 -38.38
CA ASP A 29 55.26 -42.80 -37.49
C ASP A 29 55.66 -44.19 -38.04
N LEU A 30 54.74 -44.91 -38.70
CA LEU A 30 54.98 -46.24 -39.26
C LEU A 30 55.75 -46.17 -40.59
N VAL A 31 55.50 -45.16 -41.41
CA VAL A 31 56.26 -44.90 -42.64
C VAL A 31 57.70 -44.50 -42.29
N GLU A 32 57.91 -43.67 -41.26
CA GLU A 32 59.25 -43.32 -40.77
C GLU A 32 60.04 -44.53 -40.24
N GLN A 33 59.33 -45.55 -39.75
CA GLN A 33 59.92 -46.83 -39.33
C GLN A 33 60.23 -47.78 -40.51
N GLY A 34 60.07 -47.30 -41.76
CA GLY A 34 60.46 -48.01 -42.98
C GLY A 34 59.37 -48.92 -43.57
N LEU A 35 58.12 -48.79 -43.14
CA LEU A 35 57.00 -49.50 -43.76
C LEU A 35 56.53 -48.80 -45.02
N ASP A 36 56.10 -49.58 -46.01
CA ASP A 36 55.42 -49.07 -47.20
C ASP A 36 54.09 -48.39 -46.82
N THR A 37 53.69 -47.38 -47.59
CA THR A 37 52.56 -46.48 -47.26
C THR A 37 51.25 -47.26 -47.11
N ASP A 38 51.02 -48.26 -47.97
CA ASP A 38 49.80 -49.07 -47.93
C ASP A 38 49.80 -50.08 -46.75
N GLU A 39 50.98 -50.50 -46.30
CA GLU A 39 51.15 -51.36 -45.12
C GLU A 39 51.01 -50.55 -43.82
N ALA A 40 51.57 -49.33 -43.79
CA ALA A 40 51.48 -48.40 -42.67
C ALA A 40 50.01 -48.02 -42.38
N ARG A 41 49.25 -47.73 -43.42
CA ARG A 41 47.80 -47.43 -43.33
C ARG A 41 46.98 -48.58 -42.75
N ARG A 42 47.27 -49.82 -43.18
CA ARG A 42 46.57 -51.00 -42.69
C ARG A 42 46.85 -51.24 -41.20
N ARG A 43 48.10 -51.12 -40.80
CA ARG A 43 48.52 -51.26 -39.38
C ARG A 43 48.04 -50.11 -38.51
N ALA A 44 47.93 -48.90 -39.04
CA ALA A 44 47.38 -47.76 -38.32
C ALA A 44 45.90 -47.98 -37.96
N LEU A 45 45.11 -48.49 -38.91
CA LEU A 45 43.70 -48.88 -38.66
C LEU A 45 43.58 -50.04 -37.68
N GLU A 46 44.45 -51.06 -37.77
CA GLU A 46 44.48 -52.16 -36.79
C GLU A 46 44.84 -51.68 -35.37
N ARG A 47 45.78 -50.74 -35.25
CA ARG A 47 46.23 -50.21 -33.96
C ARG A 47 45.23 -49.24 -33.33
N PHE A 48 44.55 -48.43 -34.14
CA PHE A 48 43.53 -47.49 -33.69
C PHE A 48 42.21 -48.19 -33.34
N GLY A 49 41.93 -49.33 -33.98
CA GLY A 49 40.63 -50.00 -33.91
C GLY A 49 39.63 -49.42 -34.90
N ASP A 50 38.38 -49.91 -34.87
CA ASP A 50 37.32 -49.47 -35.80
C ASP A 50 36.96 -47.99 -35.58
N PRO A 51 37.33 -47.07 -36.49
CA PRO A 51 37.07 -45.64 -36.32
C PRO A 51 35.58 -45.32 -36.26
N ALA A 52 34.73 -46.13 -36.91
CA ALA A 52 33.28 -45.94 -36.88
C ALA A 52 32.69 -46.31 -35.51
N GLU A 53 33.26 -47.30 -34.82
CA GLU A 53 32.86 -47.67 -33.46
C GLU A 53 33.25 -46.58 -32.45
N VAL A 54 34.46 -46.01 -32.59
CA VAL A 54 34.94 -44.90 -31.76
C VAL A 54 34.10 -43.64 -31.99
N GLU A 55 33.78 -43.32 -33.26
CA GLU A 55 32.90 -42.22 -33.60
C GLU A 55 31.48 -42.44 -33.03
N ALA A 56 30.94 -43.66 -33.12
CA ALA A 56 29.62 -43.99 -32.59
C ALA A 56 29.54 -43.91 -31.06
N ARG A 57 30.56 -44.41 -30.33
CA ARG A 57 30.64 -44.31 -28.87
C ARG A 57 30.77 -42.86 -28.40
N THR A 58 31.60 -42.07 -29.08
CA THR A 58 31.81 -40.66 -28.76
C THR A 58 30.55 -39.84 -29.04
N ARG A 59 29.86 -40.13 -30.16
CA ARG A 59 28.56 -39.56 -30.49
C ARG A 59 27.48 -39.93 -29.46
N ALA A 60 27.46 -41.17 -28.96
CA ALA A 60 26.53 -41.60 -27.93
C ALA A 60 26.80 -40.90 -26.57
N ALA A 61 28.06 -40.74 -26.17
CA ALA A 61 28.44 -40.04 -24.95
C ALA A 61 28.10 -38.54 -25.01
N LEU A 62 28.32 -37.89 -26.15
CA LEU A 62 27.98 -36.47 -26.37
C LEU A 62 26.48 -36.25 -26.59
N GLY A 63 25.79 -37.18 -27.25
CA GLY A 63 24.35 -37.16 -27.48
C GLY A 63 23.52 -37.44 -26.21
N SER A 64 24.09 -38.12 -25.22
CA SER A 64 23.44 -38.36 -23.93
C SER A 64 23.32 -37.10 -23.05
N GLY A 65 24.00 -36.00 -23.40
CA GLY A 65 24.01 -34.76 -22.60
C GLY A 65 22.97 -33.70 -22.99
N SER A 66 22.16 -33.92 -24.03
CA SER A 66 21.38 -32.84 -24.67
C SER A 66 19.85 -33.05 -24.75
N GLN A 67 19.28 -34.00 -24.03
CA GLN A 67 17.82 -34.18 -23.99
C GLN A 67 17.25 -33.82 -22.62
N GLY A 68 16.69 -32.60 -22.50
CA GLY A 68 15.52 -32.19 -21.68
C GLY A 68 15.43 -32.47 -20.16
N ALA A 69 16.02 -33.53 -19.63
CA ALA A 69 15.89 -33.99 -18.24
C ALA A 69 17.05 -33.53 -17.34
N GLY A 70 18.25 -33.36 -17.90
CA GLY A 70 19.45 -33.06 -17.12
C GLY A 70 19.46 -31.71 -16.40
N TRP A 71 18.73 -30.69 -16.88
CA TRP A 71 18.75 -29.36 -16.23
C TRP A 71 17.97 -29.35 -14.91
N ALA A 72 16.86 -30.09 -14.82
CA ALA A 72 16.06 -30.19 -13.62
C ALA A 72 16.75 -31.06 -12.57
N ASP A 73 17.43 -32.12 -13.00
CA ASP A 73 18.21 -32.99 -12.12
C ASP A 73 19.47 -32.28 -11.60
N VAL A 74 20.15 -31.51 -12.45
CA VAL A 74 21.28 -30.64 -12.03
C VAL A 74 20.80 -29.58 -11.04
N LEU A 75 19.70 -28.87 -11.34
CA LEU A 75 19.12 -27.90 -10.39
C LEU A 75 18.71 -28.57 -9.08
N ARG A 76 18.06 -29.74 -9.11
CA ARG A 76 17.69 -30.48 -7.89
C ARG A 76 18.91 -30.90 -7.09
N GLN A 77 19.94 -31.39 -7.77
CA GLN A 77 21.18 -31.81 -7.13
C GLN A 77 21.89 -30.62 -6.48
N ASP A 78 21.99 -29.50 -7.19
CA ASP A 78 22.58 -28.26 -6.69
C ASP A 78 21.78 -27.66 -5.53
N LEU A 79 20.44 -27.68 -5.61
CA LEU A 79 19.57 -27.23 -4.52
C LEU A 79 19.73 -28.10 -3.27
N ARG A 80 19.75 -29.44 -3.44
CA ARG A 80 19.97 -30.39 -2.34
C ARG A 80 21.34 -30.21 -1.70
N PHE A 81 22.37 -30.05 -2.53
CA PHE A 81 23.73 -29.86 -2.07
C PHE A 81 23.87 -28.53 -1.30
N GLY A 82 23.34 -27.43 -1.87
CA GLY A 82 23.29 -26.12 -1.22
C GLY A 82 22.54 -26.15 0.11
N LEU A 83 21.35 -26.75 0.17
CA LEU A 83 20.58 -26.92 1.41
C LEU A 83 21.36 -27.72 2.45
N ARG A 84 22.01 -28.82 2.06
CA ARG A 84 22.78 -29.67 2.98
C ARG A 84 24.03 -28.93 3.51
N GLN A 85 24.64 -28.08 2.70
CA GLN A 85 25.73 -27.18 3.10
C GLN A 85 25.25 -26.15 4.13
N PHE A 86 24.09 -25.52 3.88
CA PHE A 86 23.49 -24.53 4.79
C PHE A 86 23.11 -25.12 6.16
N VAL A 87 22.59 -26.35 6.21
CA VAL A 87 22.26 -27.02 7.48
C VAL A 87 23.52 -27.40 8.27
N ARG A 88 24.64 -27.66 7.59
CA ARG A 88 25.91 -28.04 8.20
C ARG A 88 26.60 -26.87 8.90
N ASP A 89 26.44 -25.66 8.36
CA ASP A 89 27.04 -24.43 8.92
C ASP A 89 25.98 -23.49 9.52
N ARG A 90 25.42 -23.91 10.66
CA ARG A 90 24.26 -23.26 11.32
C ARG A 90 24.47 -21.79 11.64
N ARG A 91 25.71 -21.35 11.87
CA ARG A 91 26.03 -19.94 12.19
C ARG A 91 25.85 -19.02 10.98
N SER A 92 26.38 -19.45 9.83
CA SER A 92 26.25 -18.71 8.57
C SER A 92 24.80 -18.64 8.12
N LEU A 93 24.07 -19.76 8.19
CA LEU A 93 22.63 -19.79 7.90
C LEU A 93 21.83 -18.85 8.80
N SER A 94 22.12 -18.84 10.11
CA SER A 94 21.43 -17.97 11.06
C SER A 94 21.63 -16.50 10.73
N LEU A 95 22.87 -16.10 10.38
CA LEU A 95 23.18 -14.72 10.00
C LEU A 95 22.47 -14.34 8.69
N SER A 96 22.51 -15.20 7.66
CA SER A 96 21.83 -14.95 6.39
C SER A 96 20.31 -14.85 6.55
N VAL A 97 19.71 -15.75 7.33
CA VAL A 97 18.27 -15.72 7.63
C VAL A 97 17.93 -14.46 8.41
N LEU A 98 18.71 -14.08 9.42
CA LEU A 98 18.47 -12.87 10.20
C LEU A 98 18.51 -11.62 9.31
N THR A 99 19.52 -11.49 8.46
CA THR A 99 19.65 -10.36 7.52
C THR A 99 18.49 -10.32 6.53
N LEU A 100 18.07 -11.48 6.00
CA LEU A 100 16.92 -11.57 5.09
C LEU A 100 15.61 -11.19 5.80
N VAL A 101 15.38 -11.70 7.00
CA VAL A 101 14.20 -11.39 7.81
C VAL A 101 14.17 -9.91 8.14
N LEU A 102 15.30 -9.30 8.53
CA LEU A 102 15.38 -7.86 8.78
C LEU A 102 15.07 -7.03 7.54
N GLY A 103 15.63 -7.40 6.38
CA GLY A 103 15.39 -6.70 5.12
C GLY A 103 13.91 -6.78 4.69
N VAL A 104 13.31 -7.96 4.76
CA VAL A 104 11.90 -8.19 4.42
C VAL A 104 10.97 -7.52 5.43
N ALA A 105 11.28 -7.58 6.73
CA ALA A 105 10.47 -6.94 7.77
C ALA A 105 10.50 -5.41 7.62
N ALA A 106 11.68 -4.82 7.35
CA ALA A 106 11.81 -3.38 7.14
C ALA A 106 10.97 -2.89 5.94
N THR A 107 11.03 -3.59 4.81
CA THR A 107 10.23 -3.22 3.62
C THR A 107 8.73 -3.46 3.85
N ALA A 108 8.35 -4.54 4.53
CA ALA A 108 6.96 -4.81 4.88
C ALA A 108 6.38 -3.77 5.83
N VAL A 109 7.15 -3.28 6.82
CA VAL A 109 6.71 -2.22 7.74
C VAL A 109 6.48 -0.91 6.98
N VAL A 110 7.41 -0.49 6.11
CA VAL A 110 7.23 0.71 5.29
C VAL A 110 6.00 0.58 4.40
N TYR A 111 5.83 -0.56 3.74
CA TYR A 111 4.65 -0.81 2.92
C TYR A 111 3.36 -0.79 3.75
N ALA A 112 3.35 -1.38 4.94
CA ALA A 112 2.17 -1.38 5.81
C ALA A 112 1.78 0.04 6.23
N VAL A 113 2.76 0.90 6.56
CA VAL A 113 2.51 2.31 6.88
C VAL A 113 1.99 3.07 5.67
N VAL A 114 2.66 2.95 4.51
CA VAL A 114 2.22 3.60 3.27
C VAL A 114 0.84 3.12 2.87
N HIS A 115 0.57 1.82 2.96
CA HIS A 115 -0.74 1.28 2.67
C HIS A 115 -1.79 1.84 3.65
N ALA A 116 -1.52 1.83 4.95
CA ALA A 116 -2.48 2.31 5.94
C ALA A 116 -2.78 3.82 5.83
N VAL A 117 -1.77 4.62 5.45
CA VAL A 117 -1.88 6.09 5.41
C VAL A 117 -2.29 6.63 4.05
N VAL A 118 -1.83 6.01 2.95
CA VAL A 118 -1.96 6.55 1.59
C VAL A 118 -2.90 5.73 0.72
N LEU A 119 -2.88 4.40 0.83
CA LEU A 119 -3.55 3.52 -0.15
C LEU A 119 -4.83 2.86 0.37
N ALA A 120 -4.98 2.76 1.70
CA ALA A 120 -6.16 2.17 2.29
C ALA A 120 -7.34 3.09 1.93
N PRO A 121 -8.38 2.56 1.25
CA PRO A 121 -9.55 3.36 0.96
C PRO A 121 -10.10 3.86 2.29
N LEU A 122 -10.35 5.17 2.36
CA LEU A 122 -11.00 5.77 3.50
C LEU A 122 -12.30 4.97 3.75
N PRO A 123 -12.61 4.57 5.00
CA PRO A 123 -13.76 3.72 5.32
C PRO A 123 -15.09 4.49 5.20
N TYR A 124 -15.22 5.36 4.20
CA TYR A 124 -16.39 6.14 3.89
C TYR A 124 -17.27 5.36 2.93
N GLN A 125 -18.58 5.57 3.00
CA GLN A 125 -19.48 5.07 1.97
C GLN A 125 -19.17 5.82 0.67
N GLU A 126 -18.92 5.10 -0.43
CA GLU A 126 -18.57 5.67 -1.74
C GLU A 126 -17.40 6.68 -1.70
N PRO A 127 -16.19 6.25 -1.29
CA PRO A 127 -15.07 7.16 -1.04
C PRO A 127 -14.64 7.95 -2.28
N ASP A 128 -14.87 7.42 -3.49
CA ASP A 128 -14.52 8.08 -4.76
C ASP A 128 -15.30 9.38 -5.03
N ARG A 129 -16.39 9.62 -4.28
CA ARG A 129 -17.26 10.81 -4.42
C ARG A 129 -17.05 11.82 -3.29
N VAL A 130 -16.26 11.49 -2.25
CA VAL A 130 -16.01 12.38 -1.12
C VAL A 130 -14.76 13.19 -1.41
N VAL A 131 -14.88 14.51 -1.41
CA VAL A 131 -13.78 15.44 -1.72
C VAL A 131 -13.63 16.50 -0.64
N ASP A 132 -12.40 16.95 -0.45
CA ASP A 132 -12.11 18.10 0.41
C ASP A 132 -12.47 19.40 -0.32
N VAL A 133 -13.12 20.30 0.40
CA VAL A 133 -13.48 21.64 -0.10
C VAL A 133 -12.61 22.66 0.60
N ASN A 134 -11.70 23.28 -0.17
CA ASN A 134 -10.75 24.28 0.31
C ASN A 134 -10.88 25.57 -0.51
N GLN A 135 -10.48 26.70 0.08
CA GLN A 135 -10.34 27.96 -0.64
C GLN A 135 -8.90 28.15 -1.09
N THR A 136 -8.70 28.68 -2.30
CA THR A 136 -7.37 28.96 -2.85
C THR A 136 -7.13 30.46 -2.86
N SER A 137 -6.05 30.93 -2.23
CA SER A 137 -5.68 32.35 -2.34
C SER A 137 -5.15 32.68 -3.74
N PRO A 138 -5.06 33.98 -4.10
CA PRO A 138 -4.44 34.40 -5.36
C PRO A 138 -2.99 33.91 -5.54
N GLN A 139 -2.30 33.56 -4.45
CA GLN A 139 -0.93 33.03 -4.45
C GLN A 139 -0.89 31.48 -4.50
N GLY A 140 -2.04 30.82 -4.66
CA GLY A 140 -2.13 29.36 -4.78
C GLY A 140 -2.05 28.60 -3.45
N GLN A 141 -2.18 29.28 -2.31
CA GLN A 141 -2.20 28.63 -1.00
C GLN A 141 -3.60 28.10 -0.69
N LEU A 142 -3.69 26.88 -0.17
CA LEU A 142 -4.95 26.27 0.26
C LEU A 142 -5.26 26.67 1.70
N TYR A 143 -6.47 27.16 1.91
CA TYR A 143 -7.04 27.49 3.20
C TYR A 143 -8.31 26.69 3.43
N GLY A 144 -8.68 26.55 4.70
CA GLY A 144 -10.01 26.07 5.04
C GLY A 144 -11.09 27.05 4.60
N VAL A 145 -12.31 26.76 5.02
CA VAL A 145 -13.48 27.60 4.71
C VAL A 145 -13.85 28.38 5.97
N SER A 146 -14.30 29.62 5.83
CA SER A 146 -14.89 30.37 6.95
C SER A 146 -16.34 29.96 7.19
N GLU A 147 -16.84 30.13 8.43
CA GLU A 147 -18.21 29.71 8.76
C GLU A 147 -19.27 30.31 7.83
N PRO A 148 -19.24 31.62 7.48
CA PRO A 148 -20.20 32.19 6.53
C PRO A 148 -20.04 31.64 5.11
N ASN A 149 -18.80 31.44 4.63
CA ASN A 149 -18.55 30.86 3.31
C ASN A 149 -19.06 29.41 3.25
N PHE A 150 -18.92 28.64 4.33
CA PHE A 150 -19.43 27.28 4.41
C PHE A 150 -20.96 27.27 4.34
N VAL A 151 -21.64 28.17 5.05
CA VAL A 151 -23.12 28.32 4.96
C VAL A 151 -23.52 28.62 3.52
N ASP A 152 -22.87 29.59 2.86
CA ASP A 152 -23.18 29.94 1.48
C ASP A 152 -22.92 28.78 0.51
N PHE A 153 -21.81 28.05 0.66
CA PHE A 153 -21.52 26.88 -0.17
C PHE A 153 -22.55 25.78 0.05
N ARG A 154 -22.82 25.41 1.30
CA ARG A 154 -23.79 24.35 1.64
C ARG A 154 -25.17 24.65 1.07
N ASP A 155 -25.62 25.90 1.15
CA ASP A 155 -27.00 26.28 0.82
C ASP A 155 -27.21 26.59 -0.67
N ARG A 156 -26.15 26.96 -1.41
CA ARG A 156 -26.26 27.39 -2.83
C ARG A 156 -25.68 26.43 -3.85
N GLN A 157 -24.82 25.51 -3.43
CA GLN A 157 -24.20 24.51 -4.29
C GLN A 157 -25.25 23.64 -5.01
N ARG A 158 -24.85 23.10 -6.16
CA ARG A 158 -25.62 22.14 -6.97
C ARG A 158 -24.84 20.88 -7.31
N SER A 159 -23.54 20.82 -7.02
CA SER A 159 -22.65 19.71 -7.40
C SER A 159 -22.54 18.62 -6.34
N PHE A 160 -23.00 18.87 -5.12
CA PHE A 160 -22.88 17.98 -3.97
C PHE A 160 -24.25 17.46 -3.50
N GLU A 161 -24.30 16.17 -3.19
CA GLU A 161 -25.42 15.53 -2.49
C GLU A 161 -25.51 16.00 -1.04
N ALA A 162 -24.35 16.15 -0.38
CA ALA A 162 -24.23 16.64 0.97
C ALA A 162 -22.88 17.34 1.17
N MET A 163 -22.87 18.35 2.02
CA MET A 163 -21.65 18.98 2.53
C MET A 163 -21.65 18.96 4.06
N ALA A 164 -20.47 18.82 4.64
CA ALA A 164 -20.24 18.88 6.08
C ALA A 164 -18.93 19.61 6.35
N ALA A 165 -18.81 20.22 7.53
CA ALA A 165 -17.58 20.85 7.98
C ALA A 165 -17.24 20.43 9.41
N MET A 166 -15.96 20.60 9.73
CA MET A 166 -15.41 20.31 11.03
C MET A 166 -14.36 21.35 11.45
N GLY A 167 -14.36 21.72 12.73
CA GLY A 167 -13.41 22.63 13.34
C GLY A 167 -12.83 22.04 14.62
N TYR A 168 -11.51 22.07 14.76
CA TYR A 168 -10.83 21.57 15.95
C TYR A 168 -10.82 22.62 17.07
N GLY A 169 -11.04 22.16 18.30
CA GLY A 169 -10.93 22.95 19.52
C GLY A 169 -10.33 22.12 20.65
N ASN A 170 -9.88 22.78 21.71
CA ASN A 170 -9.35 22.10 22.90
C ASN A 170 -10.15 22.51 24.15
N PRO A 171 -11.45 22.15 24.24
CA PRO A 171 -12.27 22.55 25.37
C PRO A 171 -11.76 21.92 26.67
N VAL A 172 -12.02 22.60 27.79
CA VAL A 172 -11.80 22.05 29.12
C VAL A 172 -13.02 21.24 29.52
N LEU A 173 -12.84 19.92 29.65
CA LEU A 173 -13.87 19.00 30.11
C LEU A 173 -13.85 18.88 31.64
N ALA A 174 -14.97 19.24 32.28
CA ALA A 174 -15.22 19.08 33.70
C ALA A 174 -16.45 18.18 33.96
N GLY A 175 -16.50 17.49 35.11
CA GLY A 175 -17.71 16.76 35.51
C GLY A 175 -17.55 15.55 36.42
N ARG A 176 -16.36 14.92 36.52
CA ARG A 176 -16.15 13.75 37.42
C ARG A 176 -14.75 13.66 38.06
N GLY A 177 -13.97 14.73 38.02
CA GLY A 177 -12.59 14.74 38.52
C GLY A 177 -11.93 16.10 38.30
N THR A 178 -10.63 16.07 38.01
CA THR A 178 -9.88 17.27 37.59
C THR A 178 -10.36 17.77 36.23
N ALA A 179 -10.51 19.08 36.10
CA ALA A 179 -10.77 19.71 34.82
C ALA A 179 -9.54 19.55 33.92
N GLU A 180 -9.75 19.04 32.70
CA GLU A 180 -8.68 18.72 31.77
C GLU A 180 -9.00 19.26 30.39
N ALA A 181 -8.00 19.85 29.72
CA ALA A 181 -8.12 20.17 28.31
C ALA A 181 -8.14 18.86 27.50
N VAL A 182 -9.19 18.68 26.69
CA VAL A 182 -9.35 17.53 25.82
C VAL A 182 -9.38 17.99 24.37
N GLU A 183 -9.00 17.12 23.45
CA GLU A 183 -9.17 17.41 22.02
C GLU A 183 -10.65 17.25 21.66
N GLY A 184 -11.24 18.34 21.17
CA GLY A 184 -12.65 18.43 20.81
C GLY A 184 -12.83 18.82 19.35
N MET A 185 -14.00 18.50 18.79
CA MET A 185 -14.32 18.87 17.42
C MET A 185 -15.77 19.35 17.29
N ARG A 186 -15.92 20.54 16.70
CA ARG A 186 -17.21 21.05 16.23
C ARG A 186 -17.49 20.45 14.86
N VAL A 187 -18.65 19.83 14.67
CA VAL A 187 -18.97 19.09 13.43
C VAL A 187 -20.39 19.35 12.94
N SER A 188 -20.58 19.39 11.63
CA SER A 188 -21.93 19.45 11.04
C SER A 188 -22.77 18.24 11.42
N HIS A 189 -24.08 18.41 11.49
CA HIS A 189 -24.97 17.35 12.01
C HIS A 189 -24.90 16.04 11.21
N ASN A 190 -24.66 16.15 9.91
CA ASN A 190 -24.60 15.05 8.95
C ASN A 190 -23.20 14.44 8.79
N LEU A 191 -22.16 14.96 9.49
CA LEU A 191 -20.79 14.52 9.25
C LEU A 191 -20.61 13.02 9.51
N PHE A 192 -21.14 12.51 10.63
CA PHE A 192 -20.99 11.10 11.01
C PHE A 192 -21.60 10.17 9.96
N ASP A 193 -22.82 10.46 9.49
CA ASP A 193 -23.47 9.70 8.43
C ASP A 193 -22.66 9.75 7.13
N MET A 194 -22.14 10.94 6.78
CA MET A 194 -21.37 11.14 5.56
C MET A 194 -20.06 10.34 5.56
N VAL A 195 -19.39 10.17 6.70
CA VAL A 195 -18.19 9.35 6.84
C VAL A 195 -18.49 7.90 7.24
N GLY A 196 -19.77 7.49 7.28
CA GLY A 196 -20.17 6.11 7.59
C GLY A 196 -19.99 5.69 9.05
N LEU A 197 -19.94 6.66 9.99
CA LEU A 197 -19.85 6.40 11.42
C LEU A 197 -21.24 6.35 12.05
N SER A 198 -21.71 5.15 12.34
CA SER A 198 -22.96 4.96 13.10
C SER A 198 -22.71 5.11 14.61
N PRO A 199 -23.62 5.76 15.37
CA PRO A 199 -23.55 5.80 16.83
C PRO A 199 -23.57 4.39 17.43
N LEU A 200 -22.66 4.12 18.38
CA LEU A 200 -22.64 2.90 19.18
C LEU A 200 -23.80 2.87 20.18
N VAL A 201 -24.12 4.04 20.75
CA VAL A 201 -25.21 4.26 21.70
C VAL A 201 -25.79 5.65 21.44
N GLY A 202 -27.10 5.80 21.57
CA GLY A 202 -27.79 7.09 21.40
C GLY A 202 -27.91 7.48 19.93
N ARG A 203 -27.62 8.74 19.62
CA ARG A 203 -27.76 9.32 18.28
C ARG A 203 -26.64 10.32 17.95
N GLY A 204 -26.53 10.67 16.67
CA GLY A 204 -25.80 11.85 16.23
C GLY A 204 -26.58 13.14 16.47
N PHE A 205 -26.07 14.23 15.90
CA PHE A 205 -26.72 15.54 15.97
C PHE A 205 -27.87 15.67 14.97
N THR A 206 -28.81 16.55 15.29
CA THR A 206 -29.91 16.93 14.42
C THR A 206 -29.60 18.25 13.71
N ALA A 207 -30.28 18.52 12.59
CA ALA A 207 -30.11 19.76 11.84
C ALA A 207 -30.41 21.02 12.69
N SER A 208 -31.38 20.94 13.62
CA SER A 208 -31.70 22.05 14.52
C SER A 208 -30.59 22.35 15.53
N GLU A 209 -29.88 21.32 16.00
CA GLU A 209 -28.74 21.47 16.92
C GLU A 209 -27.50 22.04 16.21
N ASP A 210 -27.43 21.94 14.88
CA ASP A 210 -26.36 22.49 14.02
C ASP A 210 -26.78 23.80 13.33
N THR A 211 -27.74 24.52 13.92
CA THR A 211 -28.19 25.83 13.45
C THR A 211 -27.71 26.91 14.42
N TYR A 212 -27.21 28.03 13.89
CA TYR A 212 -26.85 29.19 14.70
C TYR A 212 -28.04 29.68 15.54
N GLY A 213 -27.86 29.83 16.85
CA GLY A 213 -28.92 30.16 17.80
C GLY A 213 -29.89 29.01 18.12
N GLY A 214 -29.62 27.79 17.62
CA GLY A 214 -30.33 26.57 17.98
C GLY A 214 -29.89 26.00 19.35
N PRO A 215 -30.46 24.86 19.77
CA PRO A 215 -30.07 24.17 21.00
C PRO A 215 -28.75 23.41 20.81
N THR A 216 -27.63 24.11 20.84
CA THR A 216 -26.30 23.56 20.53
C THR A 216 -25.62 22.87 21.71
N GLU A 217 -26.21 22.93 22.90
CA GLU A 217 -25.67 22.40 24.17
C GLU A 217 -25.80 20.88 24.30
N VAL A 218 -25.35 20.17 23.26
CA VAL A 218 -25.32 18.72 23.17
C VAL A 218 -23.93 18.24 22.78
N ALA A 219 -23.56 17.04 23.22
CA ALA A 219 -22.27 16.45 22.93
C ALA A 219 -22.39 14.98 22.53
N VAL A 220 -21.46 14.54 21.68
CA VAL A 220 -21.25 13.13 21.34
C VAL A 220 -19.84 12.76 21.80
N LEU A 221 -19.69 11.62 22.48
CA LEU A 221 -18.38 11.16 22.95
C LEU A 221 -17.72 10.23 21.93
N ALA A 222 -16.39 10.31 21.82
CA ALA A 222 -15.62 9.26 21.18
C ALA A 222 -15.61 7.99 22.05
N GLU A 223 -15.59 6.81 21.41
CA GLU A 223 -15.60 5.52 22.10
C GLU A 223 -14.48 5.41 23.15
N GLY A 224 -13.25 5.82 22.82
CA GLY A 224 -12.12 5.78 23.74
C GLY A 224 -12.35 6.61 25.00
N ALA A 225 -12.88 7.83 24.86
CA ALA A 225 -13.19 8.72 25.97
C ALA A 225 -14.33 8.15 26.84
N TRP A 226 -15.38 7.65 26.20
CA TRP A 226 -16.49 6.97 26.86
C TRP A 226 -16.03 5.77 27.70
N ARG A 227 -15.17 4.90 27.15
CA ARG A 227 -14.62 3.75 27.89
C ARG A 227 -13.73 4.17 29.06
N ARG A 228 -12.83 5.14 28.85
CA ARG A 228 -11.88 5.58 29.89
C ARG A 228 -12.56 6.33 31.03
N ARG A 229 -13.49 7.26 30.73
CA ARG A 229 -14.09 8.18 31.71
C ARG A 229 -15.42 7.67 32.28
N PHE A 230 -16.18 6.91 31.49
CA PHE A 230 -17.53 6.44 31.85
C PHE A 230 -17.62 4.91 31.93
N GLY A 231 -16.49 4.20 31.86
CA GLY A 231 -16.45 2.74 32.00
C GLY A 231 -17.15 1.97 30.88
N GLY A 232 -17.52 2.64 29.77
CA GLY A 232 -18.35 2.04 28.74
C GLY A 232 -19.81 1.86 29.14
N ASP A 233 -20.32 2.69 30.07
CA ASP A 233 -21.72 2.63 30.50
C ASP A 233 -22.66 3.30 29.48
N PRO A 234 -23.61 2.57 28.86
CA PRO A 234 -24.60 3.15 27.95
C PRO A 234 -25.50 4.22 28.60
N SER A 235 -25.60 4.24 29.94
CA SER A 235 -26.35 5.26 30.69
C SER A 235 -25.74 6.67 30.61
N VAL A 236 -24.59 6.81 29.93
CA VAL A 236 -23.99 8.12 29.64
C VAL A 236 -24.91 9.01 28.80
N VAL A 237 -25.76 8.43 27.94
CA VAL A 237 -26.71 9.21 27.15
C VAL A 237 -27.75 9.86 28.07
N GLY A 238 -27.91 11.17 27.97
CA GLY A 238 -28.73 12.00 28.85
C GLY A 238 -27.97 12.55 30.07
N GLN A 239 -26.73 12.12 30.32
CA GLN A 239 -25.89 12.76 31.34
C GLN A 239 -25.36 14.10 30.82
N VAL A 240 -25.05 14.99 31.76
CA VAL A 240 -24.49 16.30 31.46
C VAL A 240 -22.99 16.28 31.71
N ILE A 241 -22.23 16.80 30.76
CA ILE A 241 -20.81 17.12 30.90
C ILE A 241 -20.63 18.64 30.82
N ASP A 242 -19.59 19.16 31.46
CA ASP A 242 -19.25 20.57 31.37
C ASP A 242 -18.07 20.75 30.40
N LEU A 243 -18.24 21.62 29.39
CA LEU A 243 -17.20 21.99 28.43
C LEU A 243 -17.03 23.50 28.49
N ASP A 244 -15.85 23.97 28.88
CA ASP A 244 -15.53 25.39 29.05
C ASP A 244 -16.54 26.16 29.93
N GLY A 245 -17.10 25.50 30.97
CA GLY A 245 -18.10 26.09 31.86
C GLY A 245 -19.53 26.07 31.30
N VAL A 246 -19.76 25.42 30.15
CA VAL A 246 -21.06 25.26 29.52
C VAL A 246 -21.50 23.80 29.63
N SER A 247 -22.68 23.59 30.20
CA SER A 247 -23.29 22.27 30.35
C SER A 247 -23.81 21.74 29.01
N HIS A 248 -23.33 20.56 28.60
CA HIS A 248 -23.74 19.85 27.40
C HIS A 248 -24.36 18.51 27.76
N ALA A 249 -25.53 18.21 27.18
CA ALA A 249 -26.14 16.89 27.32
C ALA A 249 -25.50 15.89 26.35
N VAL A 250 -25.03 14.75 26.86
CA VAL A 250 -24.48 13.69 26.01
C VAL A 250 -25.64 13.00 25.28
N VAL A 251 -25.65 13.06 23.95
CA VAL A 251 -26.72 12.47 23.12
C VAL A 251 -26.31 11.17 22.44
N GLY A 252 -25.02 10.85 22.40
CA GLY A 252 -24.53 9.61 21.83
C GLY A 252 -23.03 9.36 21.99
N VAL A 253 -22.61 8.20 21.48
CA VAL A 253 -21.21 7.75 21.43
C VAL A 253 -20.91 7.22 20.05
N VAL A 254 -19.75 7.56 19.46
CA VAL A 254 -19.33 7.10 18.12
C VAL A 254 -17.96 6.43 18.15
N ALA A 255 -17.76 5.43 17.28
CA ALA A 255 -16.48 4.75 17.09
C ALA A 255 -15.52 5.57 16.21
N SER A 256 -15.14 6.77 16.67
CA SER A 256 -14.35 7.73 15.90
C SER A 256 -12.84 7.59 16.03
N ASP A 257 -12.34 6.78 16.98
CA ASP A 257 -10.91 6.74 17.36
C ASP A 257 -9.96 6.42 16.19
N ARG A 258 -10.44 5.72 15.16
CA ARG A 258 -9.67 5.42 13.95
C ARG A 258 -9.71 6.57 12.93
N THR A 259 -10.84 7.26 12.81
CA THR A 259 -11.04 8.35 11.84
C THR A 259 -10.43 9.65 12.35
N TRP A 260 -10.60 9.94 13.64
CA TRP A 260 -10.05 11.10 14.32
C TRP A 260 -9.39 10.67 15.63
N PRO A 261 -8.15 10.15 15.56
CA PRO A 261 -7.40 9.77 16.75
C PRO A 261 -7.17 10.98 17.66
N GLY A 262 -7.35 10.81 18.97
CA GLY A 262 -7.12 11.86 19.98
C GLY A 262 -8.36 12.63 20.38
N VAL A 263 -9.31 12.81 19.46
CA VAL A 263 -10.58 13.53 19.72
C VAL A 263 -11.42 12.76 20.73
N GLU A 264 -11.79 13.42 21.83
CA GLU A 264 -12.57 12.82 22.91
C GLU A 264 -14.05 13.20 22.86
N VAL A 265 -14.37 14.38 22.32
CA VAL A 265 -15.72 14.94 22.33
C VAL A 265 -16.04 15.70 21.05
N PHE A 266 -17.28 15.57 20.61
CA PHE A 266 -17.85 16.29 19.49
C PHE A 266 -18.99 17.18 19.98
N THR A 267 -19.10 18.38 19.41
CA THR A 267 -20.24 19.29 19.59
C THR A 267 -20.76 19.72 18.21
N PRO A 268 -22.00 20.22 18.11
CA PRO A 268 -22.48 20.77 16.85
C PRO A 268 -21.59 21.91 16.35
N LEU A 269 -21.46 22.02 15.02
CA LEU A 269 -20.76 23.13 14.40
C LEU A 269 -21.57 24.41 14.62
N ALA A 270 -22.87 24.41 14.30
CA ALA A 270 -23.75 25.58 14.38
C ALA A 270 -23.08 26.82 13.77
N PRO A 271 -22.74 26.77 12.46
CA PRO A 271 -21.92 27.78 11.82
C PRO A 271 -22.56 29.15 11.95
N ASN A 272 -21.81 30.11 12.49
CA ASN A 272 -22.23 31.47 12.72
C ASN A 272 -22.03 32.30 11.43
N PRO A 273 -23.11 32.71 10.75
CA PRO A 273 -23.02 33.48 9.52
C PRO A 273 -22.61 34.94 9.75
N GLU A 274 -22.57 35.40 11.00
CA GLU A 274 -22.28 36.81 11.38
C GLU A 274 -20.80 37.05 11.70
N VAL A 275 -19.97 36.01 11.75
CA VAL A 275 -18.52 36.13 12.01
C VAL A 275 -17.79 36.66 10.76
N TYR A 276 -16.63 37.29 10.97
CA TYR A 276 -15.76 37.74 9.89
C TYR A 276 -15.35 36.56 8.97
N ARG A 277 -15.44 36.79 7.65
CA ARG A 277 -15.11 35.79 6.62
C ARG A 277 -13.62 35.43 6.53
N ASP A 278 -12.76 36.11 7.28
CA ASP A 278 -11.30 35.89 7.33
C ASP A 278 -10.91 34.69 8.21
N ASP A 279 -11.81 34.18 9.06
CA ASP A 279 -11.53 33.00 9.89
C ASP A 279 -11.73 31.68 9.12
N GLN A 280 -10.69 31.26 8.39
CA GLN A 280 -10.72 30.12 7.45
C GLN A 280 -10.30 28.78 8.09
N ARG A 281 -10.78 28.50 9.30
CA ARG A 281 -10.33 27.34 10.10
C ARG A 281 -11.16 26.07 9.91
N LEU A 282 -12.29 26.12 9.21
CA LEU A 282 -13.09 24.92 8.98
C LEU A 282 -12.45 24.05 7.90
N LYS A 283 -12.33 22.76 8.21
CA LYS A 283 -12.14 21.74 7.17
C LYS A 283 -13.51 21.33 6.66
N SER A 284 -13.72 21.47 5.36
CA SER A 284 -15.00 21.15 4.72
C SER A 284 -14.84 19.97 3.79
N VAL A 285 -15.88 19.15 3.72
CA VAL A 285 -15.94 17.93 2.91
C VAL A 285 -17.28 17.89 2.20
N GLY A 286 -17.27 17.45 0.96
CA GLY A 286 -18.46 17.34 0.12
C GLY A 286 -18.56 15.98 -0.55
N ARG A 287 -19.76 15.42 -0.60
CA ARG A 287 -20.09 14.23 -1.39
C ARG A 287 -20.66 14.67 -2.73
N LEU A 288 -19.91 14.49 -3.82
CA LEU A 288 -20.35 14.82 -5.18
C LEU A 288 -21.62 14.06 -5.56
N LEU A 289 -22.53 14.67 -6.32
CA LEU A 289 -23.67 13.98 -6.92
C LEU A 289 -23.21 12.83 -7.84
N PRO A 290 -24.05 11.80 -8.06
CA PRO A 290 -23.72 10.73 -8.99
C PRO A 290 -23.42 11.29 -10.40
N GLY A 291 -22.20 11.06 -10.89
CA GLY A 291 -21.75 11.54 -12.20
C GLY A 291 -21.21 12.97 -12.26
N ALA A 292 -21.22 13.72 -11.16
CA ALA A 292 -20.56 15.02 -11.07
C ALA A 292 -19.03 14.86 -10.99
N THR A 293 -18.30 15.77 -11.63
CA THR A 293 -16.82 15.80 -11.60
C THR A 293 -16.30 16.84 -10.62
N ILE A 294 -15.01 16.74 -10.24
CA ILE A 294 -14.34 17.76 -9.43
C ILE A 294 -14.32 19.10 -10.18
N GLU A 295 -14.18 19.08 -11.51
CA GLU A 295 -14.21 20.26 -12.35
C GLU A 295 -15.58 20.97 -12.32
N ASP A 296 -16.68 20.20 -12.29
CA ASP A 296 -18.02 20.78 -12.14
C ASP A 296 -18.21 21.42 -10.76
N ALA A 297 -17.78 20.74 -9.71
CA ALA A 297 -17.83 21.26 -8.34
C ALA A 297 -16.97 22.53 -8.16
N ASN A 298 -15.77 22.56 -8.74
CA ASN A 298 -14.92 23.75 -8.71
C ASN A 298 -15.58 24.94 -9.41
N ARG A 299 -16.26 24.72 -10.54
CA ARG A 299 -16.99 25.78 -11.26
C ARG A 299 -18.16 26.31 -10.43
N ASP A 300 -18.98 25.42 -9.90
CA ASP A 300 -20.14 25.74 -9.08
C ASP A 300 -19.77 26.54 -7.82
N LEU A 301 -18.74 26.09 -7.08
CA LEU A 301 -18.26 26.82 -5.91
C LEU A 301 -17.58 28.15 -6.26
N ALA A 302 -16.89 28.25 -7.40
CA ALA A 302 -16.31 29.50 -7.87
C ALA A 302 -17.39 30.55 -8.20
N GLU A 303 -18.48 30.14 -8.86
CA GLU A 303 -19.64 31.02 -9.13
C GLU A 303 -20.25 31.54 -7.82
N ILE A 304 -20.38 30.70 -6.80
CA ILE A 304 -20.86 31.12 -5.48
C ILE A 304 -19.89 32.12 -4.83
N ALA A 305 -18.58 31.84 -4.89
CA ALA A 305 -17.57 32.69 -4.30
C ALA A 305 -17.52 34.10 -4.93
N GLU A 306 -17.68 34.22 -6.26
CA GLU A 306 -17.72 35.52 -6.96
C GLU A 306 -18.92 36.38 -6.54
N VAL A 307 -20.05 35.77 -6.18
CA VAL A 307 -21.24 36.50 -5.70
C VAL A 307 -21.06 37.05 -4.28
N LEU A 308 -20.07 36.54 -3.53
CA LEU A 308 -19.86 36.84 -2.11
C LEU A 308 -18.66 37.77 -1.85
N SER A 309 -17.80 38.01 -2.86
CA SER A 309 -16.69 38.96 -2.84
C SER A 309 -17.15 40.39 -3.12
#